data_AF-A0A517XWF2-F1
#
_entry.id   AF-A0A517XWF2-F1
#
_cell.length_a   1.000
_cell.length_b   1.000
_cell.length_c   1.000
_cell.angle_alpha   90.00
_cell.angle_beta   90.00
_cell.angle_gamma   90.00
#
_symmetry.space_group_name_H-M   'P 1'
#
loop_
_entity.id
_entity.type
_entity.pdbx_description
1 polymer ?
#
loop_
_entity_poly.entity_id
_entity_poly.type
_entity_poly.pdbx_seq_one_letter_code
_entity_poly.pdbx_strand_id
1 'polypeptide(L)'
;MLPQDASTAAVAAMRVLSDRHDLRRRAEASCRESLRAAAAEGDLNGLAEEHVQAVFERSALVFDHGELSHPFVETRLGLYVPDPAGGWFRGLRPVGHYRLITRLDGTDEDDYLVLD
;
A
#
# COMPACT_ATOMS: atom_id res chain seq x y z
N MET A 1 -6.51 -23.44 18.98
CA MET A 1 -6.00 -23.86 17.66
C MET A 1 -7.18 -23.84 16.71
N LEU A 2 -7.23 -22.91 15.76
CA LEU A 2 -8.30 -22.92 14.76
C LEU A 2 -8.17 -24.21 13.91
N PRO A 3 -9.27 -24.84 13.49
CA PRO A 3 -9.21 -25.94 12.54
C PRO A 3 -8.43 -25.49 11.30
N GLN A 4 -7.54 -26.34 10.79
CA GLN A 4 -6.67 -26.04 9.65
C GLN A 4 -7.47 -25.57 8.41
N ASP A 5 -8.70 -26.04 8.29
CA ASP A 5 -9.66 -25.68 7.23
C ASP A 5 -10.15 -24.23 7.34
N ALA A 6 -10.34 -23.72 8.56
CA ALA A 6 -10.85 -22.37 8.79
C ALA A 6 -9.78 -21.30 8.45
N SER A 7 -8.52 -21.56 8.78
CA SER A 7 -7.39 -20.68 8.43
C SER A 7 -7.21 -20.57 6.92
N THR A 8 -7.26 -21.70 6.22
CA THR A 8 -7.13 -21.76 4.76
C THR A 8 -8.26 -21.01 4.06
N ALA A 9 -9.50 -21.14 4.56
CA ALA A 9 -10.65 -20.43 4.03
C ALA A 9 -10.53 -18.91 4.17
N ALA A 10 -10.02 -18.41 5.31
CA ALA A 10 -9.83 -16.98 5.55
C ALA A 10 -8.81 -16.37 4.57
N VAL A 11 -7.67 -17.04 4.36
CA VAL A 11 -6.64 -16.58 3.41
C VAL A 11 -7.18 -16.60 1.97
N ALA A 12 -7.93 -17.63 1.59
CA ALA A 12 -8.54 -17.72 0.28
C ALA A 12 -9.57 -16.60 0.05
N ALA A 13 -10.43 -16.33 1.04
CA ALA A 13 -11.40 -15.25 0.99
C ALA A 13 -10.72 -13.87 0.82
N MET A 14 -9.61 -13.63 1.52
CA MET A 14 -8.85 -12.39 1.38
C MET A 14 -8.24 -12.19 -0.01
N ARG A 15 -7.72 -13.26 -0.61
CA ARG A 15 -7.23 -13.22 -2.00
C ARG A 15 -8.35 -12.90 -2.98
N VAL A 16 -9.48 -13.61 -2.86
CA VAL A 16 -10.66 -13.39 -3.70
C VAL A 16 -11.17 -11.96 -3.57
N LEU A 17 -11.23 -11.40 -2.36
CA LEU A 17 -11.62 -10.01 -2.12
C LEU A 17 -10.65 -9.04 -2.81
N SER A 18 -9.34 -9.20 -2.56
CA SER A 18 -8.32 -8.34 -3.16
C SER A 18 -8.37 -8.36 -4.69
N ASP A 19 -8.55 -9.54 -5.29
CA ASP A 19 -8.62 -9.72 -6.74
C ASP A 19 -9.94 -9.18 -7.30
N ARG A 20 -11.08 -9.49 -6.67
CA ARG A 20 -12.42 -9.04 -7.09
C ARG A 20 -12.52 -7.52 -7.16
N HIS A 21 -11.85 -6.82 -6.24
CA HIS A 21 -11.91 -5.37 -6.13
C HIS A 21 -10.68 -4.67 -6.72
N ASP A 22 -9.79 -5.40 -7.41
CA ASP A 22 -8.58 -4.88 -8.05
C ASP A 22 -7.74 -4.00 -7.11
N LEU A 23 -7.67 -4.35 -5.81
CA LEU A 23 -7.17 -3.43 -4.77
C LEU A 23 -5.73 -2.98 -5.03
N ARG A 24 -4.88 -3.88 -5.52
CA ARG A 24 -3.50 -3.55 -5.91
C ARG A 24 -3.46 -2.50 -7.02
N ARG A 25 -4.22 -2.71 -8.11
CA ARG A 25 -4.23 -1.80 -9.25
C ARG A 25 -4.76 -0.43 -8.85
N ARG A 26 -5.77 -0.39 -7.99
CA ARG A 26 -6.33 0.85 -7.43
C ARG A 26 -5.31 1.59 -6.58
N ALA A 27 -4.65 0.89 -5.65
CA ALA A 27 -3.59 1.48 -4.85
C ALA A 27 -2.45 2.03 -5.72
N GLU A 28 -2.05 1.32 -6.78
CA GLU A 28 -1.04 1.80 -7.74
C GLU A 28 -1.49 3.05 -8.51
N ALA A 29 -2.79 3.18 -8.82
CA ALA A 29 -3.34 4.36 -9.49
C ALA A 29 -3.39 5.57 -8.56
N SER A 30 -3.99 5.41 -7.38
CA SER A 30 -4.13 6.47 -6.39
C SER A 30 -2.77 6.93 -5.83
N CYS A 31 -1.81 6.01 -5.68
CA CYS A 31 -0.43 6.35 -5.32
C CYS A 31 0.23 7.27 -6.36
N ARG A 32 0.07 6.99 -7.67
CA ARG A 32 0.59 7.88 -8.72
C ARG A 32 -0.05 9.26 -8.67
N GLU A 33 -1.35 9.32 -8.42
CA GLU A 33 -2.05 10.61 -8.29
C GLU A 33 -1.55 11.39 -7.07
N SER A 34 -1.38 10.72 -5.93
CA SER A 34 -0.82 11.33 -4.70
C SER A 34 0.60 11.82 -4.89
N LEU A 35 1.46 11.04 -5.57
CA LEU A 35 2.83 11.46 -5.88
C LEU A 35 2.88 12.69 -6.80
N ARG A 36 1.99 12.77 -7.79
CA ARG A 36 1.86 13.96 -8.66
C ARG A 36 1.44 15.20 -7.88
N ALA A 37 0.47 15.04 -6.99
CA ALA A 37 0.02 16.14 -6.13
C ALA A 37 1.17 16.63 -5.23
N ALA A 38 1.85 15.72 -4.54
CA ALA A 38 3.01 16.05 -3.71
C ALA A 38 4.15 16.69 -4.51
N ALA A 39 4.41 16.23 -5.75
CA ALA A 39 5.39 16.84 -6.64
C ALA A 39 5.03 18.27 -7.02
N ALA A 40 3.76 18.52 -7.35
CA ALA A 40 3.26 19.84 -7.70
C ALA A 40 3.31 20.83 -6.53
N GLU A 41 3.18 20.33 -5.30
CA GLU A 41 3.27 21.10 -4.06
C GLU A 41 4.71 21.30 -3.58
N GLY A 42 5.68 20.57 -4.14
CA GLY A 42 7.10 20.63 -3.77
C GLY A 42 7.49 19.76 -2.58
N ASP A 43 6.60 18.85 -2.17
CA ASP A 43 6.70 18.06 -0.93
C ASP A 43 7.44 16.73 -1.11
N LEU A 44 8.03 16.47 -2.28
CA LEU A 44 8.83 15.27 -2.54
C LEU A 44 10.28 15.36 -2.01
N ASN A 45 10.58 16.25 -1.06
CA ASN A 45 11.93 16.42 -0.49
C ASN A 45 13.02 16.62 -1.58
N GLY A 46 12.67 17.30 -2.68
CA GLY A 46 13.58 17.52 -3.82
C GLY A 46 13.74 16.33 -4.77
N LEU A 47 12.98 15.23 -4.57
CA LEU A 47 12.90 14.13 -5.51
C LEU A 47 11.98 14.48 -6.67
N ALA A 48 12.32 14.00 -7.87
CA ALA A 48 11.43 14.03 -9.02
C ALA A 48 10.49 12.82 -8.95
N GLU A 49 9.20 13.02 -9.25
CA GLU A 49 8.17 11.97 -9.25
C GLU A 49 8.63 10.74 -10.06
N GLU A 50 9.19 10.97 -11.24
CA GLU A 50 9.62 9.94 -12.17
C GLU A 50 10.74 9.03 -11.64
N HIS A 51 11.44 9.46 -10.59
CA HIS A 51 12.48 8.67 -9.93
C HIS A 51 11.92 7.79 -8.80
N VAL A 52 10.69 8.04 -8.36
CA VAL A 52 10.04 7.27 -7.29
C VAL A 52 9.37 6.03 -7.88
N GLN A 53 9.84 4.87 -7.45
CA GLN A 53 9.29 3.58 -7.81
C GLN A 53 8.34 3.11 -6.70
N ALA A 54 7.07 2.93 -7.05
CA ALA A 54 6.09 2.28 -6.20
C ALA A 54 6.16 0.76 -6.35
N VAL A 55 6.40 0.04 -5.26
CA VAL A 55 6.51 -1.43 -5.24
C VAL A 55 5.43 -1.99 -4.32
N PHE A 56 4.63 -2.92 -4.81
CA PHE A 56 3.66 -3.62 -3.98
C PHE A 56 4.35 -4.45 -2.90
N GLU A 57 4.06 -4.14 -1.64
CA GLU A 57 4.63 -4.85 -0.49
C GLU A 57 3.68 -5.92 0.04
N ARG A 58 2.42 -5.54 0.32
CA ARG A 58 1.45 -6.44 0.95
C ARG A 58 0.01 -5.95 0.83
N SER A 59 -0.91 -6.89 1.00
CA SER A 59 -2.30 -6.63 1.41
C SER A 59 -2.54 -7.30 2.76
N ALA A 60 -3.18 -6.59 3.69
CA ALA A 60 -3.44 -7.08 5.04
C ALA A 60 -4.90 -6.84 5.45
N LEU A 61 -5.50 -7.83 6.10
CA LEU A 61 -6.71 -7.64 6.88
C LEU A 61 -6.31 -7.09 8.24
N VAL A 62 -6.77 -5.89 8.57
CA VAL A 62 -6.41 -5.21 9.81
C VAL A 62 -7.63 -5.21 10.73
N PHE A 63 -7.43 -5.71 11.95
CA PHE A 63 -8.35 -5.56 13.06
C PHE A 63 -7.74 -4.52 13.99
N ASP A 64 -8.09 -3.27 13.76
CA ASP A 64 -7.75 -2.20 14.69
C ASP A 64 -8.95 -1.92 15.58
N HIS A 65 -8.71 -1.73 16.88
CA HIS A 65 -9.71 -1.28 17.84
C HIS A 65 -9.54 0.22 18.18
N GLY A 66 -8.62 0.90 17.48
CA GLY A 66 -8.33 2.32 17.56
C GLY A 66 -9.17 3.17 16.60
N GLU A 67 -8.50 3.79 15.62
CA GLU A 67 -9.07 4.87 14.78
C GLU A 67 -10.25 4.42 13.91
N LEU A 68 -10.22 3.18 13.44
CA LEU A 68 -11.33 2.58 12.70
C LEU A 68 -11.99 1.51 13.57
N SER A 69 -13.30 1.65 13.79
CA SER A 69 -14.08 0.75 14.66
C SER A 69 -14.44 -0.60 14.03
N HIS A 70 -13.91 -0.90 12.84
CA HIS A 70 -14.25 -2.09 12.06
C HIS A 70 -13.03 -2.63 11.30
N PRO A 71 -13.03 -3.93 10.93
CA PRO A 71 -11.95 -4.50 10.13
C PRO A 71 -11.90 -3.91 8.72
N PHE A 72 -10.71 -3.68 8.21
CA PHE A 72 -10.47 -3.12 6.88
C PHE A 72 -9.34 -3.86 6.16
N VAL A 73 -9.27 -3.69 4.84
CA VAL A 73 -8.16 -4.17 4.02
C VAL A 73 -7.23 -3.01 3.72
N GLU A 74 -5.99 -3.14 4.16
CA GLU A 74 -4.90 -2.26 3.81
C GLU A 74 -4.13 -2.84 2.63
N THR A 75 -3.96 -2.05 1.58
CA THR A 75 -3.04 -2.33 0.47
C THR A 75 -1.87 -1.36 0.54
N ARG A 76 -0.65 -1.88 0.71
CA ARG A 76 0.55 -1.08 0.95
C ARG A 76 1.54 -1.16 -0.22
N LEU A 77 1.99 0.00 -0.66
CA LEU A 77 3.09 0.16 -1.62
C LEU A 77 4.27 0.84 -0.91
N GLY A 78 5.46 0.25 -1.02
CA GLY A 78 6.70 0.91 -0.62
C GLY A 78 7.16 1.86 -1.73
N LEU A 79 7.73 3.00 -1.35
CA LEU A 79 8.26 3.99 -2.28
C LEU A 79 9.78 3.98 -2.20
N TYR A 80 10.42 3.87 -3.36
CA TYR A 80 11.87 3.72 -3.44
C TYR A 80 12.47 4.59 -4.53
N VAL A 81 13.75 4.92 -4.39
CA VAL A 81 14.56 5.50 -5.47
C VAL A 81 15.76 4.59 -5.75
N PRO A 82 16.31 4.60 -6.99
CA PRO A 82 17.53 3.87 -7.29
C PRO A 82 18.68 4.26 -6.35
N ASP A 83 19.38 3.25 -5.84
CA ASP A 83 20.60 3.39 -5.03
C ASP A 83 21.78 2.74 -5.76
N PRO A 84 22.48 3.49 -6.64
CA PRO A 84 23.58 2.95 -7.42
C PRO A 84 24.80 2.57 -6.56
N ALA A 85 24.89 3.08 -5.33
CA ALA A 85 25.93 2.70 -4.38
C ALA A 85 25.69 1.31 -3.75
N GLY A 86 24.46 0.77 -3.86
CA GLY A 86 24.10 -0.57 -3.40
C GLY A 86 24.12 -0.73 -1.88
N GLY A 87 23.97 0.36 -1.12
CA GLY A 87 23.87 0.33 0.34
C GLY A 87 22.53 -0.22 0.83
N TRP A 88 21.50 -0.14 0.01
CA TRP A 88 20.16 -0.63 0.32
C TRP A 88 19.82 -1.94 -0.41
N PHE A 89 18.88 -2.70 0.18
CA PHE A 89 18.44 -3.98 -0.37
C PHE A 89 17.95 -3.82 -1.81
N ARG A 90 18.46 -4.68 -2.71
CA ARG A 90 18.16 -4.66 -4.16
C ARG A 90 18.51 -3.34 -4.87
N GLY A 91 19.41 -2.52 -4.32
CA GLY A 91 19.79 -1.25 -4.92
C GLY A 91 18.65 -0.23 -4.96
N LEU A 92 17.74 -0.30 -3.98
CA LEU A 92 16.59 0.58 -3.85
C LEU A 92 16.56 1.19 -2.46
N ARG A 93 16.74 2.52 -2.37
CA ARG A 93 16.64 3.26 -1.11
C ARG A 93 15.18 3.60 -0.85
N PRO A 94 14.63 3.26 0.34
CA PRO A 94 13.27 3.65 0.70
C PRO A 94 13.18 5.18 0.89
N VAL A 95 12.06 5.75 0.47
CA VAL A 95 11.74 7.18 0.60
C VAL A 95 10.34 7.43 1.17
N GLY A 96 9.63 6.36 1.55
CA GLY A 96 8.29 6.45 2.09
C GLY A 96 7.42 5.24 1.72
N HIS A 97 6.11 5.42 1.88
CA HIS A 97 5.12 4.42 1.53
C HIS A 97 3.75 5.04 1.25
N TYR A 98 2.93 4.30 0.52
CA TYR A 98 1.53 4.62 0.28
C TYR A 98 0.62 3.49 0.82
N ARG A 99 -0.53 3.86 1.38
CA ARG A 99 -1.53 2.93 1.93
C ARG A 99 -2.88 3.29 1.35
N LEU A 100 -3.55 2.29 0.77
CA LEU A 100 -4.98 2.35 0.46
C LEU A 100 -5.75 1.53 1.50
N ILE A 101 -6.71 2.16 2.18
CA ILE A 101 -7.61 1.54 3.15
C ILE A 101 -8.98 1.36 2.50
N THR A 102 -9.45 0.13 2.51
CA THR A 102 -10.76 -0.24 1.95
C THR A 102 -11.56 -1.07 2.93
N ARG A 103 -12.89 -0.96 2.86
CA ARG A 103 -13.79 -1.87 3.56
C ARG A 103 -13.78 -3.26 2.92
N LEU A 104 -14.39 -4.23 3.61
CA LEU A 104 -14.46 -5.60 3.11
C LEU A 104 -15.33 -5.76 1.83
N ASP A 105 -16.14 -4.76 1.51
CA ASP A 105 -16.89 -4.67 0.25
C ASP A 105 -16.10 -3.98 -0.89
N GLY A 106 -14.85 -3.60 -0.62
CA GLY A 106 -13.96 -2.93 -1.56
C GLY A 106 -14.18 -1.43 -1.71
N THR A 107 -15.06 -0.81 -0.93
CA THR A 107 -15.23 0.65 -0.91
C THR A 107 -14.00 1.32 -0.32
N ASP A 108 -13.50 2.37 -0.97
CA ASP A 108 -12.40 3.19 -0.43
C ASP A 108 -12.87 3.91 0.82
N GLU A 109 -12.06 3.86 1.86
CA GLU A 109 -12.34 4.52 3.14
C GLU A 109 -11.36 5.66 3.38
N ASP A 110 -10.06 5.41 3.15
CA ASP A 110 -9.03 6.44 3.20
C ASP A 110 -7.77 6.02 2.44
N ASP A 111 -6.88 6.96 2.18
CA ASP A 111 -5.55 6.71 1.68
C ASP A 111 -4.51 7.69 2.22
N TYR A 112 -3.26 7.23 2.32
CA TYR A 112 -2.18 8.05 2.85
C TYR A 112 -0.89 7.85 2.07
N LEU A 113 -0.28 8.97 1.70
CA LEU A 113 1.10 9.06 1.27
C LEU A 113 1.95 9.53 2.45
N VAL A 114 2.96 8.75 2.82
CA VAL A 114 3.92 9.09 3.88
C VAL A 114 5.33 9.09 3.26
N LEU A 115 6.04 10.20 3.41
CA LEU A 115 7.41 10.39 2.92
C LEU A 115 8.38 10.49 4.10
N ASP A 116 9.56 9.89 3.95
CA ASP A 116 10.63 9.86 4.97
C ASP A 116 11.68 10.98 4.77
#